data_AF-A0A1G3C866-F1
#
_entry.id   AF-A0A1G3C866-F1
#
_cell.length_a   1.000
_cell.length_b   1.000
_cell.length_c   1.000
_cell.angle_alpha   90.00
_cell.angle_beta   90.00
_cell.angle_gamma   90.00
#
_symmetry.space_group_name_H-M   'P 1'
#
loop_
_entity.id
_entity.type
_entity.pdbx_description
1 polymer ?
#
loop_
_entity_poly.entity_id
_entity_poly.type
_entity_poly.pdbx_seq_one_letter_code
_entity_poly.pdbx_strand_id
1 'polypeptide(L)'
;MKKKNGNNFFDVDVSSLSNQNLVNTIKQLDDSAYITVRKKAQKELVNRLKEKGFSNKRIAMILTNNVYGVRKRMAIAKEWSEALEISIEEFLRLIGK
;
A
#
# COMPACT_ATOMS: atom_id res chain seq x y z
N MET A 1 -34.49 -9.35 -13.24
CA MET A 1 -34.47 -8.03 -12.58
C MET A 1 -33.03 -7.54 -12.46
N LYS A 2 -32.66 -6.50 -13.22
CA LYS A 2 -31.37 -5.81 -13.12
C LYS A 2 -31.44 -4.75 -12.02
N LYS A 3 -30.58 -4.82 -11.01
CA LYS A 3 -30.05 -3.66 -10.26
C LYS A 3 -28.65 -3.99 -9.73
N LYS A 4 -27.62 -3.78 -10.56
CA LYS A 4 -26.24 -3.56 -10.11
C LYS A 4 -25.94 -2.08 -10.27
N ASN A 5 -26.44 -1.26 -9.36
CA ASN A 5 -25.98 0.12 -9.18
C ASN A 5 -25.20 0.16 -7.86
N GLY A 6 -24.03 -0.50 -7.86
CA GLY A 6 -23.00 -0.25 -6.87
C GLY A 6 -22.13 0.86 -7.43
N ASN A 7 -22.32 2.08 -6.94
CA ASN A 7 -21.64 3.30 -7.35
C ASN A 7 -20.11 3.13 -7.44
N ASN A 8 -19.57 2.96 -8.66
CA ASN A 8 -18.17 3.28 -8.98
C ASN A 8 -18.03 4.81 -9.12
N PHE A 9 -18.38 5.57 -8.08
CA PHE A 9 -18.40 7.04 -8.16
C PHE A 9 -16.99 7.67 -8.15
N PHE A 10 -15.94 6.87 -7.94
CA PHE A 10 -14.54 7.30 -7.97
C PHE A 10 -13.66 6.19 -8.55
N ASP A 11 -13.75 5.97 -9.87
CA ASP A 11 -12.68 5.24 -10.55
C ASP A 11 -11.50 6.18 -10.76
N VAL A 12 -10.74 6.39 -9.67
CA VAL A 12 -9.50 7.17 -9.71
C VAL A 12 -8.45 6.33 -10.40
N ASP A 13 -8.03 6.77 -11.58
CA ASP A 13 -6.87 6.22 -12.26
C ASP A 13 -5.60 6.62 -11.52
N VAL A 14 -5.09 5.71 -10.70
CA VAL A 14 -3.83 5.89 -9.98
C VAL A 14 -2.60 5.63 -10.86
N SER A 15 -2.77 4.98 -12.01
CA SER A 15 -1.65 4.59 -12.88
C SER A 15 -1.05 5.77 -13.64
N SER A 16 -1.84 6.81 -13.91
CA SER A 16 -1.34 8.07 -14.49
C SER A 16 -0.65 9.00 -13.48
N LEU A 17 -0.75 8.72 -12.17
CA LEU A 17 -0.12 9.55 -11.14
C LEU A 17 1.40 9.37 -11.14
N SER A 18 2.15 10.43 -10.86
CA SER A 18 3.59 10.34 -10.57
C SER A 18 3.85 9.60 -9.25
N ASN A 19 5.07 9.11 -9.03
CA ASN A 19 5.44 8.45 -7.76
C ASN A 19 5.21 9.36 -6.55
N GLN A 20 5.49 10.66 -6.70
CA GLN A 20 5.25 11.63 -5.63
C GLN A 20 3.75 11.80 -5.36
N ASN A 21 2.93 11.85 -6.42
CA ASN A 21 1.48 11.99 -6.28
C ASN A 21 0.85 10.72 -5.68
N LEU A 22 1.37 9.54 -5.98
CA LEU A 22 0.98 8.30 -5.30
C LEU A 22 1.24 8.39 -3.80
N VAL A 23 2.46 8.77 -3.39
CA VAL A 23 2.82 8.92 -1.98
C VAL A 23 1.94 9.97 -1.29
N ASN A 24 1.70 11.11 -1.95
CA ASN A 24 0.83 12.16 -1.39
C ASN A 24 -0.62 11.69 -1.24
N THR A 25 -1.15 10.97 -2.24
CA THR A 25 -2.50 10.39 -2.21
C THR A 25 -2.63 9.40 -1.06
N ILE A 26 -1.66 8.50 -0.88
CA ILE A 26 -1.68 7.51 0.20
C ILE A 26 -1.70 8.20 1.57
N LYS A 27 -0.90 9.26 1.76
CA LYS A 27 -0.87 10.04 3.01
C LYS A 27 -2.16 10.82 3.27
N GLN A 28 -2.73 11.44 2.23
CA GLN A 28 -3.97 12.23 2.36
C GLN A 28 -5.19 11.36 2.64
N LEU A 29 -5.17 10.12 2.13
CA LEU A 29 -6.24 9.16 2.36
C LEU A 29 -6.02 8.30 3.60
N ASP A 30 -4.96 8.55 4.37
CA ASP A 30 -4.74 7.89 5.65
C ASP A 30 -5.89 8.23 6.60
N ASP A 31 -6.47 7.21 7.23
CA ASP A 31 -7.71 7.28 8.03
C ASP A 31 -8.99 7.77 7.30
N SER A 32 -8.96 7.92 5.98
CA SER A 32 -10.15 8.29 5.21
C SER A 32 -11.07 7.08 4.93
N ALA A 33 -12.35 7.37 4.60
CA ALA A 33 -13.29 6.35 4.13
C ALA A 33 -12.92 5.76 2.75
N TYR A 34 -12.00 6.38 2.00
CA TYR A 34 -11.63 6.00 0.64
C TYR A 34 -10.54 4.92 0.59
N ILE A 35 -10.73 3.86 1.40
CA ILE A 35 -9.77 2.76 1.57
C ILE A 35 -9.40 2.11 0.23
N THR A 36 -10.37 1.94 -0.68
CA THR A 36 -10.14 1.32 -1.99
C THR A 36 -9.16 2.12 -2.86
N VAL A 37 -9.26 3.46 -2.86
CA VAL A 37 -8.36 4.33 -3.63
C VAL A 37 -6.96 4.29 -3.02
N ARG A 38 -6.85 4.34 -1.68
CA ARG A 38 -5.57 4.19 -0.97
C ARG A 38 -4.89 2.86 -1.31
N LYS A 39 -5.62 1.74 -1.27
CA LYS A 39 -5.08 0.41 -1.62
C LYS A 39 -4.64 0.31 -3.07
N LYS A 40 -5.41 0.88 -4.02
CA LYS A 40 -4.99 0.97 -5.43
C LYS A 40 -3.67 1.73 -5.57
N ALA A 41 -3.54 2.89 -4.92
CA ALA A 41 -2.32 3.69 -4.96
C ALA A 41 -1.11 2.98 -4.30
N GLN A 42 -1.33 2.27 -3.19
CA GLN A 42 -0.30 1.45 -2.53
C GLN A 42 0.20 0.33 -3.46
N LYS A 43 -0.72 -0.40 -4.10
CA LYS A 43 -0.38 -1.46 -5.04
C LYS A 43 0.41 -0.93 -6.24
N GLU A 44 -0.04 0.18 -6.82
CA GLU A 44 0.66 0.82 -7.93
C GLU A 44 2.08 1.27 -7.54
N LEU A 45 2.25 1.89 -6.36
CA LEU A 45 3.58 2.28 -5.88
C LEU A 45 4.50 1.07 -5.70
N VAL A 46 3.99 -0.03 -5.13
CA VAL A 46 4.76 -1.27 -4.96
C VAL A 46 5.14 -1.88 -6.30
N ASN A 47 4.22 -1.93 -7.27
CA ASN A 47 4.50 -2.44 -8.62
C ASN A 47 5.65 -1.68 -9.27
N ARG A 48 5.63 -0.35 -9.24
CA ARG A 48 6.71 0.48 -9.80
C ARG A 48 8.05 0.28 -9.10
N LEU A 49 8.04 0.05 -7.80
CA LEU A 49 9.26 -0.28 -7.06
C LEU A 49 9.80 -1.66 -7.49
N LYS A 50 8.92 -2.65 -7.65
CA LYS A 50 9.28 -3.99 -8.16
C LYS A 50 9.84 -3.92 -9.59
N GLU A 51 9.24 -3.14 -10.48
CA GLU A 51 9.73 -2.89 -11.85
C GLU A 51 11.14 -2.27 -11.86
N LYS A 52 11.47 -1.46 -10.84
CA LYS A 52 12.83 -0.92 -10.63
C LYS A 52 13.78 -1.90 -9.95
N GLY A 53 13.39 -3.17 -9.76
CA GLY A 53 14.21 -4.21 -9.16
C GLY A 53 14.24 -4.23 -7.63
N PHE A 54 13.32 -3.54 -6.95
CA PHE A 54 13.24 -3.60 -5.50
C PHE A 54 12.58 -4.91 -5.06
N SER A 55 13.25 -5.67 -4.21
CA SER A 55 12.67 -6.86 -3.58
C SER A 55 11.64 -6.49 -2.51
N ASN A 56 10.72 -7.41 -2.20
CA ASN A 56 9.78 -7.24 -1.10
C ASN A 56 10.48 -6.88 0.22
N LYS A 57 11.65 -7.48 0.49
CA LYS A 57 12.49 -7.13 1.66
C LYS A 57 12.88 -5.66 1.66
N ARG A 58 13.40 -5.16 0.54
CA ARG A 58 13.86 -3.77 0.42
C ARG A 58 12.70 -2.80 0.57
N ILE A 59 11.55 -3.10 -0.02
CA ILE A 59 10.34 -2.26 0.10
C ILE A 59 9.84 -2.25 1.55
N ALA A 60 9.72 -3.42 2.21
CA ALA A 60 9.30 -3.51 3.61
C ALA A 60 10.24 -2.74 4.56
N MET A 61 11.55 -2.78 4.30
CA MET A 61 12.56 -2.00 5.05
C MET A 61 12.41 -0.49 4.84
N ILE A 62 12.07 -0.04 3.62
CA ILE A 62 11.80 1.38 3.33
C ILE A 62 10.54 1.84 4.07
N LEU A 63 9.46 1.07 4.00
CA LEU A 63 8.17 1.39 4.64
C LEU A 63 8.28 1.46 6.16
N THR A 64 9.20 0.69 6.75
CA THR A 64 9.42 0.65 8.20
C THR A 64 10.66 1.43 8.65
N ASN A 65 11.28 2.18 7.74
CA ASN A 65 12.44 3.01 8.05
C ASN A 65 12.07 4.06 9.10
N ASN A 66 12.90 4.20 10.14
CA ASN A 66 12.63 5.07 11.30
C ASN A 66 11.32 4.76 12.06
N VAL A 67 10.73 3.58 11.88
CA VAL A 67 9.57 3.13 12.64
C VAL A 67 10.03 2.28 13.83
N TYR A 68 9.92 2.87 15.02
CA TYR A 68 10.26 2.22 16.29
C TYR A 68 9.01 1.65 16.96
N GLY A 69 9.14 0.44 17.50
CA GLY A 69 8.08 -0.27 18.22
C GLY A 69 7.34 -1.31 17.38
N VAL A 70 7.10 -2.47 18.00
CA VAL A 70 6.45 -3.63 17.36
C VAL A 70 5.03 -3.31 16.91
N ARG A 71 4.26 -2.59 17.73
CA ARG A 71 2.86 -2.22 17.41
C ARG A 71 2.75 -1.39 16.13
N LYS A 72 3.64 -0.41 15.93
CA LYS A 72 3.64 0.44 14.72
C LYS A 72 4.05 -0.36 13.48
N ARG A 73 5.06 -1.22 13.59
CA ARG A 73 5.48 -2.11 12.50
C ARG A 73 4.39 -3.11 12.13
N MET A 74 3.67 -3.64 13.11
CA MET A 74 2.50 -4.50 12.88
C MET A 74 1.38 -3.76 12.14
N ALA A 75 1.12 -2.50 12.47
CA ALA A 75 0.15 -1.69 11.74
C ALA A 75 0.55 -1.50 10.26
N ILE A 76 1.82 -1.17 10.01
CA ILE A 76 2.36 -1.06 8.65
C ILE A 76 2.27 -2.41 7.91
N ALA A 77 2.62 -3.51 8.56
CA ALA A 77 2.55 -4.83 7.95
C ALA A 77 1.10 -5.18 7.54
N LYS A 78 0.12 -4.94 8.42
CA LYS A 78 -1.32 -5.12 8.12
C LYS A 78 -1.79 -4.28 6.94
N GLU A 79 -1.26 -3.07 6.81
CA GLU A 79 -1.66 -2.13 5.76
C GLU A 79 -1.01 -2.46 4.41
N TRP A 80 0.26 -2.86 4.41
CA TRP A 80 1.08 -2.95 3.19
C TRP A 80 1.32 -4.38 2.68
N SER A 81 1.03 -5.43 3.47
CA SER A 81 1.27 -6.82 3.06
C SER A 81 0.48 -7.21 1.82
N GLU A 82 -0.77 -6.72 1.71
CA GLU A 82 -1.63 -6.95 0.54
C GLU A 82 -1.03 -6.35 -0.74
N ALA A 83 -0.52 -5.12 -0.68
CA ALA A 83 0.12 -4.47 -1.82
C ALA A 83 1.42 -5.19 -2.25
N LEU A 84 2.14 -5.79 -1.30
CA LEU A 84 3.34 -6.59 -1.55
C LEU A 84 3.05 -8.03 -2.01
N GLU A 85 1.79 -8.47 -1.89
CA GLU A 85 1.33 -9.83 -2.18
C GLU A 85 2.05 -10.87 -1.32
N ILE A 86 2.20 -10.56 -0.02
CA ILE A 86 2.78 -11.43 1.01
C ILE A 86 1.88 -11.48 2.24
N SER A 87 2.10 -12.45 3.12
CA SER A 87 1.43 -12.47 4.42
C SER A 87 2.01 -11.40 5.36
N ILE A 88 1.26 -11.09 6.42
CA ILE A 88 1.72 -10.19 7.49
C ILE A 88 2.95 -10.80 8.18
N GLU A 89 2.93 -12.11 8.42
CA GLU A 89 4.04 -12.86 9.03
C GLU A 89 5.30 -12.76 8.17
N GLU A 90 5.19 -12.93 6.85
CA GLU A 90 6.33 -12.79 5.96
C GLU A 90 6.85 -11.35 5.94
N PHE A 91 5.97 -10.35 5.92
CA PHE A 91 6.39 -8.95 6.04
C PHE A 91 7.23 -8.72 7.30
N LEU A 92 6.77 -9.22 8.45
CA LEU A 92 7.48 -9.09 9.73
C LEU A 92 8.82 -9.81 9.70
N ARG A 93 8.88 -11.01 9.13
CA ARG A 93 10.12 -11.77 8.94
C ARG A 93 11.13 -10.98 8.11
N LEU A 94 10.69 -10.34 7.02
CA LEU A 94 11.54 -9.56 6.12
C LEU A 94 12.22 -8.36 6.81
N ILE A 95 11.57 -7.78 7.84
CA ILE A 95 12.09 -6.65 8.62
C ILE A 95 12.80 -7.09 9.92
N GLY A 96 13.06 -8.39 10.08
CA GLY A 96 13.80 -8.96 11.21
C GLY A 96 13.00 -9.04 12.51
N LYS A 97 11.71 -9.36 12.42
CA LYS A 97 10.81 -9.59 13.55
C LYS A 97 10.22 -10.98 13.55
#